data_AF-A0A427BDF4-F1
#
_entry.id   AF-A0A427BDF4-F1
#
_cell.length_a   1.000
_cell.length_b   1.000
_cell.length_c   1.000
_cell.angle_alpha   90.00
_cell.angle_beta   90.00
_cell.angle_gamma   90.00
#
_symmetry.space_group_name_H-M   'P 1'
#
loop_
_entity.id
_entity.type
_entity.pdbx_description
1 polymer ?
#
loop_
_entity_poly.entity_id
_entity_poly.type
_entity_poly.pdbx_seq_one_letter_code
_entity_poly.pdbx_strand_id
1 'polypeptide(L)'
;MYELIILVIFGHLLGDFVFQTNQMVENINQKKLKSPSLYVHVSIHFILLIILTGFKKEYIFPSILLAISHLTIDCLTKIYLKNKMNTILNFILDQTLHLITIGIYLNHFFPLNLKLGQIFSSKNQLLCVALICLTIVSSIIIKKLMEVLHLQTSPTGLKDAGKYIGMLERLFIFLFVVTNFWEGIGFLLAAKSIFRFGDLKESNDVKLTEYILIGTLLSFGLAILVGMTYLKIIAFI
;
A
#
# COMPACT_ATOMS: atom_id res chain seq x y z
N MET A 1 16.40 -13.30 -14.17
CA MET A 1 15.01 -12.87 -13.91
C MET A 1 14.93 -11.87 -12.77
N TYR A 2 15.16 -12.27 -11.51
CA TYR A 2 15.01 -11.37 -10.35
C TYR A 2 15.90 -10.11 -10.39
N GLU A 3 17.14 -10.23 -10.87
CA GLU A 3 18.04 -9.08 -11.04
C GLU A 3 17.44 -8.01 -11.96
N LEU A 4 16.92 -8.40 -13.14
CA LEU A 4 16.30 -7.46 -14.07
C LEU A 4 15.04 -6.81 -13.48
N ILE A 5 14.22 -7.59 -12.75
CA ILE A 5 13.04 -7.07 -12.05
C ILE A 5 13.46 -5.97 -11.07
N ILE A 6 14.47 -6.24 -10.24
CA ILE A 6 14.98 -5.27 -9.26
C ILE A 6 15.52 -4.04 -9.96
N LEU A 7 16.34 -4.19 -11.02
CA LEU A 7 16.91 -3.06 -11.76
C LEU A 7 15.84 -2.16 -12.40
N VAL A 8 14.83 -2.75 -13.04
CA VAL A 8 13.76 -1.99 -13.70
C VAL A 8 12.88 -1.27 -12.67
N ILE A 9 12.50 -1.96 -11.59
CA ILE A 9 11.73 -1.34 -10.49
C ILE A 9 12.55 -0.23 -9.83
N PHE A 10 13.83 -0.46 -9.58
CA PHE A 10 14.73 0.53 -8.99
C PHE A 10 14.86 1.77 -9.88
N GLY A 11 15.10 1.57 -11.18
CA GLY A 11 15.16 2.66 -12.16
C GLY A 11 13.86 3.47 -12.21
N HIS A 12 12.71 2.79 -12.20
CA HIS A 12 11.40 3.44 -12.15
C HIS A 12 11.22 4.26 -10.87
N LEU A 13 11.51 3.69 -9.70
CA LEU A 13 11.38 4.39 -8.41
C LEU A 13 12.28 5.62 -8.34
N LEU A 14 13.52 5.51 -8.83
CA LEU A 14 14.43 6.66 -8.95
C LEU A 14 13.86 7.73 -9.87
N GLY A 15 13.36 7.37 -11.05
CA GLY A 15 12.81 8.32 -12.00
C GLY A 15 11.59 9.08 -11.48
N ASP A 16 10.60 8.37 -10.93
CA ASP A 16 9.31 8.93 -10.50
C ASP A 16 9.33 9.61 -9.14
N PHE A 17 10.11 9.10 -8.17
CA PHE A 17 10.04 9.60 -6.79
C PHE A 17 11.29 10.36 -6.35
N VAL A 18 12.44 10.14 -6.98
CA VAL A 18 13.71 10.81 -6.59
C VAL A 18 14.04 11.94 -7.55
N PHE A 19 13.99 11.69 -8.87
CA PHE A 19 14.41 12.67 -9.86
C PHE A 19 13.28 13.54 -10.42
N GLN A 20 12.02 13.15 -10.23
CA GLN A 20 10.88 14.02 -10.56
C GLN A 20 10.70 15.08 -9.47
N THR A 21 11.07 16.32 -9.78
CA THR A 21 10.95 17.44 -8.85
C THR A 21 9.58 18.09 -8.89
N ASN A 22 9.19 18.78 -7.81
CA ASN A 22 7.96 19.58 -7.76
C ASN A 22 7.88 20.62 -8.89
N GLN A 23 9.01 21.22 -9.26
CA GLN A 23 9.08 22.18 -10.37
C GLN A 23 8.78 21.53 -11.73
N MET A 24 9.21 20.29 -11.95
CA MET A 24 8.86 19.54 -13.16
C MET A 24 7.36 19.27 -13.23
N VAL A 25 6.77 18.84 -12.12
CA VAL A 25 5.33 18.59 -12.02
C VAL A 25 4.53 19.88 -12.28
N GLU A 26 4.94 21.01 -11.70
CA GLU A 26 4.30 22.30 -11.92
C GLU A 26 4.41 22.76 -13.39
N ASN A 27 5.58 22.62 -14.01
CA ASN A 27 5.76 22.92 -15.43
C ASN A 27 4.85 22.08 -16.33
N ILE A 28 4.74 20.77 -16.06
CA ILE A 28 3.82 19.85 -16.78
C ILE A 28 2.36 20.32 -16.59
N ASN A 29 2.00 20.74 -15.39
CA ASN A 29 0.64 21.23 -15.11
C ASN A 29 0.29 22.48 -15.91
N GLN A 30 1.22 23.43 -16.02
CA GLN A 30 0.99 24.69 -16.72
C GLN A 30 1.07 24.54 -18.24
N LYS A 31 2.09 23.84 -18.75
CA LYS A 31 2.41 23.78 -20.18
C LYS A 31 1.93 22.49 -20.88
N LYS A 32 1.47 21.49 -20.13
CA LYS A 32 0.97 20.19 -20.64
C LYS A 32 2.00 19.55 -21.60
N LEU A 33 1.57 19.15 -22.80
CA LEU A 33 2.45 18.55 -23.83
C LEU A 33 3.56 19.50 -24.30
N LYS A 34 3.43 20.81 -24.10
CA LYS A 34 4.49 21.78 -24.43
C LYS A 34 5.57 21.88 -23.33
N SER A 35 5.43 21.14 -22.23
CA SER A 35 6.38 21.17 -21.11
C SER A 35 7.64 20.39 -21.46
N PRO A 36 8.83 21.04 -21.51
CA PRO A 36 10.09 20.32 -21.67
C PRO A 36 10.34 19.32 -20.54
N SER A 37 9.83 19.60 -19.33
CA SER A 37 9.98 18.75 -18.15
C SER A 37 9.38 17.36 -18.33
N LEU A 38 8.34 17.22 -19.16
CA LEU A 38 7.75 15.91 -19.49
C LEU A 38 8.77 15.04 -20.25
N TYR A 39 9.41 15.60 -21.26
CA TYR A 39 10.40 14.89 -22.08
C TYR A 39 11.71 14.64 -21.34
N VAL A 40 12.14 15.59 -20.51
CA VAL A 40 13.30 15.39 -19.61
C VAL A 40 13.03 14.24 -18.64
N HIS A 41 11.84 14.19 -18.04
CA HIS A 41 11.46 13.10 -17.13
C HIS A 41 11.53 11.72 -17.79
N VAL A 42 10.96 11.59 -18.99
CA VAL A 42 10.99 10.33 -19.74
C VAL A 42 12.43 9.98 -20.17
N SER A 43 13.23 10.99 -20.51
CA SER A 43 14.65 10.78 -20.83
C SER A 43 15.43 10.26 -19.62
N ILE A 44 15.12 10.73 -18.42
CA ILE A 44 15.72 10.22 -17.17
C ILE A 44 15.40 8.73 -17.02
N HIS A 45 14.15 8.32 -17.19
CA HIS A 45 13.77 6.89 -17.12
C HIS A 45 14.52 6.03 -18.13
N PHE A 46 14.59 6.47 -19.38
CA PHE A 46 15.34 5.77 -20.42
C PHE A 46 16.84 5.67 -20.08
N ILE A 47 17.48 6.79 -19.73
CA ILE A 47 18.91 6.83 -19.40
C ILE A 47 19.23 5.97 -18.18
N LEU A 48 18.42 6.04 -17.12
CA LEU A 48 18.58 5.21 -15.93
C LEU A 48 18.53 3.73 -16.29
N LEU A 49 17.56 3.31 -17.10
CA LEU A 49 17.42 1.92 -17.47
C LEU A 49 18.62 1.42 -18.30
N ILE A 50 19.12 2.22 -19.23
CA ILE A 50 20.31 1.88 -20.03
C ILE A 50 21.57 1.79 -19.16
N ILE A 51 21.75 2.72 -18.22
CA ILE A 51 22.89 2.70 -17.29
C ILE A 51 22.81 1.48 -16.37
N LEU A 52 21.64 1.23 -15.77
CA LEU A 52 21.42 0.13 -14.82
C LEU A 52 21.55 -1.25 -15.48
N THR A 53 21.19 -1.37 -16.77
CA THR A 53 21.38 -2.61 -17.54
C THR A 53 22.79 -2.77 -18.13
N GLY A 54 23.69 -1.81 -17.86
CA GLY A 54 25.08 -1.86 -18.27
C GLY A 54 25.29 -1.73 -19.78
N PHE A 55 24.45 -0.95 -20.47
CA PHE A 55 24.54 -0.70 -21.92
C PHE A 55 24.46 -1.97 -22.79
N LYS A 56 23.93 -3.07 -22.28
CA LYS A 56 23.77 -4.31 -23.06
C LYS A 56 22.75 -4.10 -24.17
N LYS A 57 23.14 -4.44 -25.41
CA LYS A 57 22.36 -4.17 -26.63
C LYS A 57 20.94 -4.76 -26.61
N GLU A 58 20.76 -5.90 -25.96
CA GLU A 58 19.48 -6.60 -25.85
C GLU A 58 18.39 -5.77 -25.14
N TYR A 59 18.76 -4.85 -24.24
CA TYR A 59 17.79 -4.02 -23.51
C TYR A 59 17.48 -2.69 -24.20
N ILE A 60 18.31 -2.24 -25.16
CA ILE A 60 18.19 -0.88 -25.73
C ILE A 60 16.83 -0.67 -26.39
N PHE A 61 16.46 -1.54 -27.33
CA PHE A 61 15.20 -1.38 -28.07
C PHE A 61 13.97 -1.56 -27.17
N PRO A 62 13.88 -2.60 -26.31
CA PRO A 62 12.79 -2.72 -25.33
C PRO A 62 12.70 -1.53 -24.36
N SER A 63 13.84 -0.92 -23.98
CA SER A 63 13.86 0.27 -23.10
C SER A 63 13.28 1.51 -23.77
N ILE A 64 13.47 1.67 -25.08
CA ILE A 64 12.83 2.75 -25.86
C ILE A 64 11.31 2.57 -25.82
N LEU A 65 10.81 1.36 -26.05
CA LEU A 65 9.39 1.06 -25.99
C LEU A 65 8.81 1.35 -24.59
N LEU A 66 9.52 0.95 -23.53
CA LEU A 66 9.10 1.22 -22.16
C LEU A 66 9.07 2.73 -21.85
N ALA A 67 10.05 3.49 -22.31
CA ALA A 67 10.07 4.95 -22.16
C ALA A 67 8.92 5.63 -22.92
N ILE A 68 8.58 5.15 -24.12
CA ILE A 68 7.40 5.63 -24.86
C ILE A 68 6.12 5.31 -24.08
N SER A 69 6.00 4.08 -23.56
CA SER A 69 4.85 3.71 -22.73
C SER A 69 4.73 4.61 -21.48
N HIS A 70 5.85 4.87 -20.80
CA HIS A 70 5.89 5.80 -19.66
C HIS A 70 5.37 7.19 -20.06
N LEU A 71 5.87 7.76 -21.17
CA LEU A 71 5.38 9.03 -21.70
C LEU A 71 3.87 9.02 -21.95
N THR A 72 3.35 7.96 -22.55
CA THR A 72 1.90 7.86 -22.84
C THR A 72 1.06 7.80 -21.57
N ILE A 73 1.53 7.09 -20.54
CA ILE A 73 0.87 7.02 -19.23
C ILE A 73 0.89 8.38 -18.57
N ASP A 74 2.06 9.04 -18.49
CA ASP A 74 2.19 10.38 -17.91
C ASP A 74 1.29 11.41 -18.62
N CYS A 75 1.17 11.33 -19.95
CA CYS A 75 0.22 12.16 -20.70
C CYS A 75 -1.23 11.87 -20.29
N LEU A 76 -1.59 10.59 -20.17
CA LEU A 76 -2.93 10.19 -19.77
C LEU A 76 -3.26 10.66 -18.35
N THR A 77 -2.40 10.40 -17.38
CA THR A 77 -2.67 10.57 -15.94
C THR A 77 -2.44 12.00 -15.49
N LYS A 78 -1.32 12.63 -15.89
CA LYS A 78 -0.92 13.97 -15.42
C LYS A 78 -1.58 15.09 -16.22
N ILE A 79 -2.01 14.83 -17.47
CA ILE A 79 -2.63 15.86 -18.33
C ILE A 79 -4.14 15.62 -18.52
N TYR A 80 -4.54 14.43 -18.96
CA TYR A 80 -5.93 14.18 -19.36
C TYR A 80 -6.86 13.84 -18.19
N LEU A 81 -6.43 12.98 -17.27
CA LEU A 81 -7.26 12.48 -16.15
C LEU A 81 -7.15 13.30 -14.86
N LYS A 82 -6.12 14.14 -14.73
CA LYS A 82 -5.82 14.90 -13.50
C LYS A 82 -7.04 15.61 -12.87
N ASN A 83 -7.86 16.27 -13.68
CA ASN A 83 -9.03 17.03 -13.20
C ASN A 83 -10.35 16.25 -13.34
N LYS A 84 -10.30 15.00 -13.79
CA LYS A 84 -11.48 14.14 -14.02
C LYS A 84 -11.68 13.12 -12.91
N MET A 85 -10.68 12.91 -12.06
CA MET A 85 -10.68 11.88 -11.02
C MET A 85 -10.06 12.41 -9.73
N ASN A 86 -10.33 11.72 -8.61
CA ASN A 86 -9.67 12.01 -7.33
C ASN A 86 -8.16 11.84 -7.44
N THR A 87 -7.38 12.73 -6.81
CA THR A 87 -5.91 12.72 -6.83
C THR A 87 -5.30 11.38 -6.43
N ILE A 88 -5.82 10.73 -5.38
CA ILE A 88 -5.31 9.43 -4.91
C ILE A 88 -5.63 8.33 -5.94
N LEU A 89 -6.85 8.32 -6.49
CA LEU A 89 -7.23 7.34 -7.51
C LEU A 89 -6.40 7.51 -8.79
N ASN A 90 -6.14 8.75 -9.20
CA ASN A 90 -5.30 9.04 -10.36
C ASN A 90 -3.85 8.59 -10.13
N PHE A 91 -3.31 8.79 -8.92
CA PHE A 91 -1.99 8.30 -8.54
C PHE A 91 -1.91 6.76 -8.54
N ILE A 92 -2.92 6.08 -7.97
CA ILE A 92 -2.96 4.61 -7.99
C ILE A 92 -3.06 4.09 -9.43
N LEU A 93 -3.88 4.71 -10.27
CA LEU A 93 -4.01 4.36 -11.68
C LEU A 93 -2.67 4.52 -12.41
N ASP A 94 -1.98 5.64 -12.21
CA ASP A 94 -0.66 5.95 -12.78
C ASP A 94 0.37 4.86 -12.45
N GLN A 95 0.56 4.56 -11.18
CA GLN A 95 1.51 3.54 -10.73
C GLN A 95 1.12 2.13 -11.20
N THR A 96 -0.18 1.83 -11.28
CA THR A 96 -0.66 0.54 -11.79
C THR A 96 -0.34 0.38 -13.27
N LEU A 97 -0.58 1.41 -14.09
CA LEU A 97 -0.27 1.38 -15.52
C LEU A 97 1.24 1.23 -15.76
N HIS A 98 2.06 1.95 -14.99
CA HIS A 98 3.52 1.82 -15.09
C HIS A 98 3.99 0.40 -14.73
N LEU A 99 3.50 -0.17 -13.63
CA LEU A 99 3.80 -1.56 -13.24
C LEU A 99 3.35 -2.59 -14.30
N ILE A 100 2.22 -2.36 -14.98
CA ILE A 100 1.77 -3.21 -16.10
C ILE A 100 2.79 -3.14 -17.25
N THR A 101 3.23 -1.95 -17.64
CA THR A 101 4.22 -1.81 -18.73
C THR A 101 5.58 -2.40 -18.38
N ILE A 102 6.01 -2.28 -17.11
CA ILE A 102 7.19 -2.99 -16.58
C ILE A 102 6.98 -4.51 -16.67
N GLY A 103 5.80 -5.01 -16.31
CA GLY A 103 5.45 -6.42 -16.46
C GLY A 103 5.54 -6.91 -17.90
N ILE A 104 5.05 -6.11 -18.87
CA ILE A 104 5.15 -6.40 -20.30
C ILE A 104 6.62 -6.41 -20.76
N TYR A 105 7.42 -5.43 -20.32
CA TYR A 105 8.86 -5.36 -20.58
C TYR A 105 9.56 -6.62 -20.07
N LEU A 106 9.27 -7.04 -18.83
CA LEU A 106 9.87 -8.23 -18.24
C LEU A 106 9.43 -9.52 -18.96
N ASN A 107 8.16 -9.60 -19.36
CA ASN A 107 7.60 -10.73 -20.09
C ASN A 107 8.30 -10.95 -21.45
N HIS A 108 8.85 -9.91 -22.08
CA HIS A 108 9.63 -10.03 -23.30
C HIS A 108 10.92 -10.85 -23.09
N PHE A 109 11.61 -10.68 -21.96
CA PHE A 109 12.86 -11.38 -21.64
C PHE A 109 12.65 -12.71 -20.91
N PHE A 110 11.65 -12.73 -20.02
CA PHE A 110 11.31 -13.86 -19.19
C PHE A 110 9.80 -14.07 -19.33
N PRO A 111 9.34 -14.84 -20.33
CA PRO A 111 7.92 -15.05 -20.57
C PRO A 111 7.26 -15.56 -19.28
N LEU A 112 6.46 -14.67 -18.69
CA LEU A 112 5.69 -14.95 -17.51
C LEU A 112 4.57 -15.88 -17.96
N ASN A 113 4.70 -17.16 -17.63
CA ASN A 113 3.60 -18.10 -17.71
C ASN A 113 2.58 -17.77 -16.61
N LEU A 114 1.91 -16.62 -16.71
CA LEU A 114 0.84 -16.18 -15.81
C LEU A 114 -0.35 -17.11 -16.01
N LYS A 115 -0.32 -18.26 -15.35
CA LYS A 115 -1.51 -19.08 -15.20
C LYS A 115 -2.46 -18.31 -14.30
N LEU A 116 -3.54 -17.75 -14.86
CA LEU A 116 -4.60 -17.08 -14.09
C LEU A 116 -5.05 -17.88 -12.86
N GLY A 117 -5.02 -19.23 -12.95
CA GLY A 117 -5.29 -20.13 -11.82
C GLY A 117 -4.35 -19.98 -10.62
N GLN A 118 -3.11 -19.48 -10.79
CA GLN A 118 -2.20 -19.17 -9.68
C GLN A 118 -2.60 -17.88 -8.95
N ILE A 119 -3.13 -16.88 -9.67
CA ILE A 119 -3.65 -15.64 -9.07
C ILE A 119 -4.87 -15.95 -8.22
N PHE A 120 -5.79 -16.78 -8.72
CA PHE A 120 -6.99 -17.22 -8.00
C PHE A 120 -6.78 -18.51 -7.21
N SER A 121 -5.55 -18.77 -6.76
CA SER A 121 -5.26 -19.93 -5.92
C SER A 121 -5.99 -19.82 -4.57
N SER A 122 -6.30 -20.97 -3.98
CA SER A 122 -6.94 -21.03 -2.65
C SER A 122 -6.13 -20.31 -1.57
N LYS A 123 -4.80 -20.24 -1.70
CA LYS A 123 -3.90 -19.47 -0.81
C LYS A 123 -4.17 -17.96 -0.89
N ASN A 124 -4.29 -17.43 -2.09
CA ASN A 124 -4.57 -16.01 -2.30
C ASN A 124 -6.01 -15.66 -1.88
N GLN A 125 -6.97 -16.54 -2.15
CA GLN A 125 -8.35 -16.38 -1.67
C GLN A 125 -8.41 -16.36 -0.15
N LEU A 126 -7.70 -17.27 0.52
CA LEU A 126 -7.62 -17.31 1.98
C LEU A 126 -7.00 -16.03 2.55
N LEU A 127 -5.94 -15.50 1.90
CA LEU A 127 -5.36 -14.21 2.27
C LEU A 127 -6.37 -13.07 2.12
N CYS A 128 -7.11 -13.00 1.01
CA CYS A 128 -8.17 -12.01 0.81
C CYS A 128 -9.25 -12.10 1.89
N VAL A 129 -9.69 -13.31 2.25
CA VAL A 129 -10.65 -13.53 3.35
C VAL A 129 -10.09 -13.00 4.66
N ALA A 130 -8.84 -13.32 5.02
CA ALA A 130 -8.21 -12.81 6.23
C ALA A 130 -8.16 -11.26 6.25
N LEU A 131 -7.76 -10.64 5.13
CA LEU A 131 -7.71 -9.17 5.01
C LEU A 131 -9.10 -8.53 5.16
N ILE A 132 -10.15 -9.09 4.55
CA ILE A 132 -11.52 -8.61 4.72
C ILE A 132 -11.98 -8.77 6.17
N CYS A 133 -11.67 -9.91 6.80
CA CYS A 133 -12.00 -10.16 8.20
C CYS A 133 -11.33 -9.14 9.14
N LEU A 134 -10.06 -8.83 8.94
CA LEU A 134 -9.30 -7.88 9.76
C LEU A 134 -9.77 -6.44 9.54
N THR A 135 -10.06 -6.05 8.31
CA THR A 135 -10.35 -4.64 8.00
C THR A 135 -11.81 -4.28 8.22
N ILE A 136 -12.73 -5.02 7.58
CA ILE A 136 -14.15 -4.69 7.53
C ILE A 136 -14.90 -5.41 8.65
N VAL A 137 -14.83 -6.74 8.68
CA VAL A 137 -15.67 -7.56 9.58
C VAL A 137 -15.37 -7.28 11.04
N SER A 138 -14.08 -7.26 11.43
CA SER A 138 -13.67 -6.96 12.81
C SER A 138 -14.10 -5.56 13.26
N SER A 139 -14.02 -4.56 12.37
CA SER A 139 -14.49 -3.20 12.69
C SER A 139 -15.99 -3.18 13.00
N ILE A 140 -16.80 -3.95 12.26
CA ILE A 140 -18.25 -4.07 12.49
C ILE A 140 -18.53 -4.80 13.81
N ILE A 141 -17.85 -5.92 14.06
CA ILE A 141 -18.01 -6.71 15.30
C ILE A 141 -17.67 -5.86 16.52
N ILE A 142 -16.51 -5.20 16.53
CA ILE A 142 -16.07 -4.37 17.66
C ILE A 142 -17.07 -3.24 17.88
N LYS A 143 -17.47 -2.53 16.83
CA LYS A 143 -18.49 -1.47 16.95
C LYS A 143 -19.75 -1.98 17.62
N LYS A 144 -20.27 -3.13 17.17
CA LYS A 144 -21.50 -3.69 17.72
C LYS A 144 -21.35 -4.16 19.17
N LEU A 145 -20.18 -4.72 19.53
CA LEU A 145 -19.89 -5.14 20.89
C LEU A 145 -19.77 -3.94 21.85
N MET A 146 -19.11 -2.86 21.42
CA MET A 146 -19.02 -1.63 22.22
C MET A 146 -20.40 -0.99 22.44
N GLU A 147 -21.30 -1.04 21.46
CA GLU A 147 -22.70 -0.60 21.61
C GLU A 147 -23.44 -1.40 22.69
N VAL A 148 -23.29 -2.74 22.71
CA VAL A 148 -23.92 -3.62 23.71
C VAL A 148 -23.39 -3.35 25.11
N LEU A 149 -22.10 -3.01 25.24
CA LEU A 149 -21.47 -2.66 26.52
C LEU A 149 -21.81 -1.24 27.00
N HIS A 150 -22.66 -0.50 26.28
CA HIS A 150 -22.98 0.92 26.56
C HIS A 150 -21.73 1.83 26.65
N LEU A 151 -20.64 1.41 26.01
CA LEU A 151 -19.40 2.18 25.91
C LEU A 151 -19.50 3.07 24.67
N GLN A 152 -20.20 4.21 24.80
CA GLN A 152 -20.28 5.22 23.76
C GLN A 152 -19.66 6.53 24.25
N THR A 153 -18.74 7.07 23.47
CA THR A 153 -18.12 8.37 23.72
C THR A 153 -18.44 9.31 22.58
N SER A 154 -18.62 10.60 22.88
CA SER A 154 -18.71 11.64 21.86
C SER A 154 -17.41 11.65 21.04
N PRO A 155 -17.49 11.76 19.70
CA PRO A 155 -16.29 11.80 18.88
C PRO A 155 -15.51 13.08 19.16
N THR A 156 -14.34 12.95 19.79
CA THR A 156 -13.32 14.01 19.87
C THR A 156 -12.26 13.74 18.80
N GLY A 157 -12.03 14.69 17.89
CA GLY A 157 -10.99 14.60 16.86
C GLY A 157 -11.47 14.29 15.44
N LEU A 158 -10.55 13.79 14.60
CA LEU A 158 -10.75 13.55 13.18
C LEU A 158 -11.77 12.43 12.92
N LYS A 159 -12.72 12.70 12.03
CA LYS A 159 -13.73 11.73 11.59
C LYS A 159 -13.05 10.45 11.09
N ASP A 160 -13.53 9.29 11.56
CA ASP A 160 -13.06 7.94 11.20
C ASP A 160 -11.61 7.60 11.57
N ALA A 161 -10.84 8.48 12.22
CA ALA A 161 -9.44 8.21 12.56
C ALA A 161 -9.28 6.91 13.38
N GLY A 162 -10.11 6.69 14.40
CA GLY A 162 -10.09 5.47 15.21
C GLY A 162 -10.37 4.19 14.41
N LYS A 163 -11.21 4.26 13.36
CA LYS A 163 -11.47 3.12 12.46
C LYS A 163 -10.21 2.74 11.69
N TYR A 164 -9.54 3.72 11.08
CA TYR A 164 -8.31 3.49 10.31
C TYR A 164 -7.14 3.06 11.20
N ILE A 165 -6.97 3.67 12.38
CA ILE A 165 -5.97 3.25 13.37
C ILE A 165 -6.19 1.79 13.75
N GLY A 166 -7.43 1.41 14.10
CA GLY A 166 -7.75 0.02 14.44
C GLY A 166 -7.51 -0.96 13.28
N MET A 167 -7.79 -0.55 12.03
CA MET A 167 -7.48 -1.38 10.85
C MET A 167 -5.97 -1.61 10.70
N LEU A 168 -5.15 -0.56 10.83
CA LEU A 168 -3.69 -0.64 10.73
C LEU A 168 -3.10 -1.52 11.84
N GLU A 169 -3.52 -1.34 13.08
CA GLU A 169 -3.07 -2.16 14.22
C GLU A 169 -3.34 -3.65 13.97
N ARG A 170 -4.54 -4.01 13.52
CA ARG A 170 -4.88 -5.40 13.24
C ARG A 170 -4.08 -5.99 12.08
N LEU A 171 -3.76 -5.19 11.06
CA LEU A 171 -2.88 -5.62 9.97
C LEU A 171 -1.45 -5.85 10.45
N PHE A 172 -0.91 -5.00 11.34
CA PHE A 172 0.39 -5.22 11.97
C PHE A 172 0.40 -6.48 12.83
N ILE A 173 -0.64 -6.69 13.65
CA ILE A 173 -0.76 -7.90 14.48
C ILE A 173 -0.82 -9.15 13.59
N PHE A 174 -1.62 -9.12 12.53
CA PHE A 174 -1.65 -10.23 11.58
C PHE A 174 -0.29 -10.51 10.96
N LEU A 175 0.44 -9.46 10.53
CA LEU A 175 1.80 -9.59 10.03
C LEU A 175 2.71 -10.26 11.07
N PHE A 176 2.70 -9.76 12.31
CA PHE A 176 3.52 -10.31 13.41
C PHE A 176 3.19 -11.78 13.70
N VAL A 177 1.92 -12.18 13.69
CA VAL A 177 1.53 -13.58 13.85
C VAL A 177 2.06 -14.43 12.70
N VAL A 178 1.85 -13.99 11.44
CA VAL A 178 2.27 -14.77 10.25
C VAL A 178 3.79 -14.86 10.12
N THR A 179 4.54 -13.86 10.57
CA THR A 179 6.02 -13.89 10.62
C THR A 179 6.57 -14.50 11.91
N ASN A 180 5.71 -15.02 12.80
CA ASN A 180 6.09 -15.57 14.10
C ASN A 180 6.88 -14.59 15.00
N PHE A 181 6.61 -13.28 14.88
CA PHE A 181 7.23 -12.22 15.67
C PHE A 181 6.28 -11.75 16.78
N TRP A 182 6.07 -12.60 17.78
CA TRP A 182 5.12 -12.35 18.87
C TRP A 182 5.47 -11.14 19.73
N GLU A 183 6.77 -10.84 19.85
CA GLU A 183 7.29 -9.68 20.57
C GLU A 183 6.77 -8.36 19.96
N GLY A 184 6.54 -8.33 18.65
CA GLY A 184 5.97 -7.18 17.95
C GLY A 184 4.57 -6.80 18.45
N ILE A 185 3.76 -7.79 18.82
CA ILE A 185 2.42 -7.55 19.39
C ILE A 185 2.55 -6.91 20.78
N GLY A 186 3.49 -7.39 21.59
CA GLY A 186 3.80 -6.82 22.90
C GLY A 186 4.30 -5.37 22.78
N PHE A 187 5.19 -5.09 21.82
CA PHE A 187 5.68 -3.74 21.55
C PHE A 187 4.54 -2.80 21.12
N LEU A 188 3.66 -3.24 20.22
CA LEU A 188 2.51 -2.44 19.77
C LEU A 188 1.57 -2.12 20.94
N LEU A 189 1.31 -3.10 21.82
CA LEU A 189 0.48 -2.91 23.01
C LEU A 189 1.11 -1.91 23.99
N ALA A 190 2.40 -2.06 24.27
CA ALA A 190 3.14 -1.16 25.15
C ALA A 190 3.19 0.27 24.60
N ALA A 191 3.45 0.46 23.30
CA ALA A 191 3.44 1.77 22.66
C ALA A 191 2.08 2.46 22.82
N LYS A 192 0.99 1.72 22.62
CA LYS A 192 -0.37 2.24 22.80
C LYS A 192 -0.67 2.63 24.25
N SER A 193 -0.20 1.85 25.22
CA SER A 193 -0.32 2.17 26.65
C SER A 193 0.43 3.46 27.02
N ILE A 194 1.62 3.70 26.45
CA ILE A 194 2.41 4.92 26.69
C ILE A 194 1.66 6.16 26.17
N PHE A 195 1.12 6.11 24.95
CA PHE A 195 0.34 7.23 24.40
C PHE A 195 -0.90 7.55 25.24
N ARG A 196 -1.47 6.54 25.92
CA ARG A 196 -2.65 6.72 26.76
C ARG A 196 -2.34 7.23 28.18
N PHE A 197 -1.09 7.17 28.63
CA PHE A 197 -0.69 7.56 29.99
C PHE A 197 -0.84 9.07 30.25
N GLY A 198 -0.77 9.90 29.20
CA GLY A 198 -0.99 11.35 29.29
C GLY A 198 -2.46 11.72 29.58
N ASP A 199 -3.40 10.99 28.97
CA ASP A 199 -4.85 11.25 29.06
C ASP A 199 -5.45 10.84 30.42
N LEU A 200 -4.75 9.98 31.17
CA LEU A 200 -5.19 9.48 32.48
C LEU A 200 -5.06 10.49 33.64
N LYS A 201 -4.39 11.64 33.42
CA LYS A 201 -4.18 12.66 34.46
C LYS A 201 -5.39 13.56 34.72
N GLU A 202 -6.36 13.61 33.80
CA GLU A 202 -7.58 14.41 33.95
C GLU A 202 -8.76 13.50 34.31
N SER A 203 -9.41 13.74 35.46
CA SER A 203 -10.46 12.88 36.04
C SER A 203 -11.73 12.71 35.18
N ASN A 204 -11.85 13.46 34.08
CA ASN A 204 -13.01 13.43 33.18
C ASN A 204 -12.99 12.28 32.16
N ASP A 205 -11.89 11.54 32.03
CA ASP A 205 -11.67 10.60 30.90
C ASP A 205 -11.62 9.10 31.26
N VAL A 206 -12.15 8.70 32.43
CA VAL A 206 -12.19 7.27 32.84
C VAL A 206 -12.97 6.42 31.83
N LYS A 207 -14.18 6.84 31.43
CA LYS A 207 -15.00 6.12 30.44
C LYS A 207 -14.34 6.03 29.07
N LEU A 208 -13.63 7.07 28.65
CA LEU A 208 -12.88 7.07 27.38
C LEU A 208 -11.70 6.09 27.46
N THR A 209 -11.06 6.00 28.62
CA THR A 209 -9.94 5.07 28.84
C THR A 209 -10.43 3.63 28.80
N GLU A 210 -11.54 3.32 29.48
CA GLU A 210 -12.14 1.98 29.44
C GLU A 210 -12.59 1.63 28.02
N TYR A 211 -13.23 2.56 27.30
CA TYR A 211 -13.61 2.38 25.90
C TYR A 211 -12.39 2.00 25.03
N ILE A 212 -11.29 2.74 25.14
CA ILE A 212 -10.09 2.50 24.33
C ILE A 212 -9.40 1.20 24.73
N LEU A 213 -9.29 0.91 26.04
CA LEU A 213 -8.63 -0.29 26.54
C LEU A 213 -9.39 -1.55 26.11
N ILE A 214 -10.70 -1.60 26.35
CA ILE A 214 -11.56 -2.72 25.98
C ILE A 214 -11.57 -2.88 24.45
N GLY A 215 -11.74 -1.78 23.71
CA GLY A 215 -11.72 -1.79 22.25
C GLY A 215 -10.40 -2.32 21.68
N THR A 216 -9.27 -1.96 22.29
CA THR A 216 -7.94 -2.44 21.88
C THR A 216 -7.80 -3.94 22.15
N LEU A 217 -8.11 -4.40 23.36
CA LEU A 217 -7.98 -5.82 23.72
C LEU A 217 -8.85 -6.71 22.82
N LEU A 218 -10.09 -6.30 22.55
CA LEU A 218 -10.98 -6.99 21.62
C LEU A 218 -10.43 -7.01 20.18
N SER A 219 -9.93 -5.86 19.70
CA SER A 219 -9.33 -5.73 18.38
C SER A 219 -8.11 -6.62 18.21
N PHE A 220 -7.24 -6.67 19.21
CA PHE A 220 -6.02 -7.47 19.22
C PHE A 220 -6.36 -8.95 19.26
N GLY A 221 -7.28 -9.37 20.14
CA GLY A 221 -7.74 -10.75 20.23
C GLY A 221 -8.32 -11.27 18.92
N LEU A 222 -9.17 -10.47 18.25
CA LEU A 222 -9.72 -10.82 16.94
C LEU A 222 -8.62 -10.94 15.87
N ALA A 223 -7.64 -10.02 15.84
CA ALA A 223 -6.56 -10.09 14.88
C ALA A 223 -5.66 -11.32 15.07
N ILE A 224 -5.32 -11.66 16.32
CA ILE A 224 -4.57 -12.87 16.66
C ILE A 224 -5.36 -14.11 16.23
N LEU A 225 -6.66 -14.17 16.55
CA LEU A 225 -7.52 -15.29 16.18
C LEU A 225 -7.58 -15.50 14.66
N VAL A 226 -7.76 -14.42 13.89
CA VAL A 226 -7.73 -14.48 12.42
C VAL A 226 -6.36 -14.93 11.90
N GLY A 227 -5.26 -14.39 12.45
CA GLY A 227 -3.90 -14.79 12.07
C GLY A 227 -3.59 -16.26 12.35
N MET A 228 -3.94 -16.75 13.54
CA MET A 228 -3.76 -18.16 13.89
C MET A 228 -4.63 -19.08 13.02
N THR A 229 -5.86 -18.68 12.75
CA THR A 229 -6.77 -19.44 11.87
C THR A 229 -6.22 -19.49 10.44
N TYR A 230 -5.72 -18.35 9.94
CA TYR A 230 -5.05 -18.27 8.64
C TYR A 230 -3.85 -19.22 8.55
N LEU A 231 -2.94 -19.19 9.53
CA LEU A 231 -1.78 -20.08 9.58
C LEU A 231 -2.17 -21.56 9.64
N LYS A 232 -3.21 -21.89 10.40
CA LYS A 232 -3.70 -23.27 10.49
C LYS A 232 -4.27 -23.75 9.16
N ILE A 233 -5.11 -22.95 8.49
CA ILE A 233 -5.74 -23.34 7.23
C ILE A 233 -4.72 -23.38 6.09
N ILE A 234 -3.81 -22.40 6.01
CA ILE A 234 -2.82 -22.35 4.92
C ILE A 234 -1.84 -23.53 4.97
N ALA A 235 -1.65 -24.17 6.13
CA ALA A 235 -0.85 -25.39 6.24
C ALA A 235 -1.51 -26.62 5.58
N PHE A 236 -2.83 -26.61 5.37
CA PHE A 236 -3.57 -27.69 4.72
C PHE A 236 -3.76 -27.50 3.21
N ILE A 237 -3.36 -26.35 2.65
CA ILE A 237 -3.56 -25.95 1.25
C ILE A 237 -2.19 -25.70 0.59
#